data_AF-Q0AJ59-F1
#
_entry.id   AF-Q0AJ59-F1
#
_cell.length_a   1.000
_cell.length_b   1.000
_cell.length_c   1.000
_cell.angle_alpha   90.00
_cell.angle_beta   90.00
_cell.angle_gamma   90.00
#
_symmetry.space_group_name_H-M   'P 1'
#
loop_
_entity.id
_entity.type
_entity.pdbx_description
1 polymer ?
#
loop_
_entity_poly.entity_id
_entity_poly.type
_entity_poly.pdbx_seq_one_letter_code
_entity_poly.pdbx_strand_id
1 'polypeptide(L)'
;MSIDRATRWVYVAIKPNKTAASARAFLKALHNARPIRITRILTNNGKEFTDRLFASRERNPSGNHQFDQLCQELGIGHRLTRPRTAQTNGIVERFNGRIADVLKTTSIQ
;
A
#
# COMPACT_ATOMS: atom_id res chain seq x y z
N MET A 1 5.01 0.31 3.49
CA MET A 1 4.98 -1.15 3.75
C MET A 1 3.75 -1.76 3.10
N SER A 2 3.77 -3.07 2.90
CA SER A 2 2.61 -3.86 2.49
C SER A 2 2.53 -5.13 3.32
N ILE A 3 1.32 -5.65 3.53
CA ILE A 3 1.08 -6.89 4.26
C ILE A 3 0.09 -7.75 3.48
N ASP A 4 0.43 -9.02 3.29
CA ASP A 4 -0.52 -10.01 2.82
C ASP A 4 -1.50 -10.38 3.93
N ARG A 5 -2.78 -10.46 3.60
CA ARG A 5 -3.84 -10.69 4.60
C ARG A 5 -3.92 -12.14 5.06
N ALA A 6 -3.52 -13.10 4.22
CA ALA A 6 -3.62 -14.53 4.53
C ALA A 6 -2.39 -15.02 5.30
N THR A 7 -1.21 -14.83 4.73
CA THR A 7 0.07 -15.34 5.24
C THR A 7 0.72 -14.40 6.27
N ARG A 8 0.25 -13.15 6.36
CA ARG A 8 0.90 -12.08 7.14
C ARG A 8 2.33 -11.79 6.70
N TRP A 9 2.73 -12.21 5.49
CA TRP A 9 4.00 -11.80 4.93
C TRP A 9 4.03 -10.28 4.76
N VAL A 10 5.09 -9.66 5.27
CA VAL A 10 5.28 -8.21 5.26
C VAL A 10 6.48 -7.84 4.42
N TYR A 11 6.31 -6.82 3.59
CA TYR A 11 7.39 -6.18 2.87
C TYR A 11 7.50 -4.71 3.29
N VAL A 12 8.71 -4.32 3.71
CA VAL A 12 9.03 -2.95 4.13
C VAL A 12 10.15 -2.42 3.26
N ALA A 13 9.97 -1.20 2.76
CA ALA A 13 11.01 -0.43 2.10
C ALA A 13 10.79 1.05 2.42
N ILE A 14 11.87 1.74 2.75
CA ILE A 14 11.87 3.18 3.00
C ILE A 14 12.03 3.89 1.66
N LYS A 15 11.21 4.91 1.41
CA LYS A 15 11.27 5.76 0.21
C LYS A 15 11.50 7.21 0.64
N PRO A 16 12.23 8.01 -0.15
CA PRO A 16 12.63 9.36 0.25
C PRO A 16 11.46 10.34 0.35
N ASN A 17 10.35 10.07 -0.35
CA ASN A 17 9.20 10.97 -0.39
C ASN A 17 7.89 10.21 -0.63
N LYS A 18 6.77 10.85 -0.24
CA LYS A 18 5.41 10.35 -0.43
C LYS A 18 4.87 10.81 -1.79
N THR A 19 5.41 10.24 -2.86
CA THR A 19 5.03 10.55 -4.25
C THR A 19 4.55 9.30 -4.98
N ALA A 20 3.81 9.51 -6.06
CA ALA A 20 3.35 8.42 -6.92
C ALA A 20 4.51 7.64 -7.58
N ALA A 21 5.63 8.31 -7.89
CA ALA A 21 6.85 7.65 -8.38
C ALA A 21 7.45 6.72 -7.31
N SER A 22 7.52 7.18 -6.06
CA SER A 22 7.96 6.37 -4.93
C SER A 22 7.05 5.17 -4.68
N ALA A 23 5.73 5.34 -4.81
CA ALA A 23 4.76 4.25 -4.69
C ALA A 23 4.89 3.23 -5.83
N ARG A 24 5.06 3.67 -7.08
CA ARG A 24 5.33 2.80 -8.24
C ARG A 24 6.63 2.00 -8.04
N ALA A 25 7.70 2.67 -7.62
CA ALA A 25 8.98 2.01 -7.32
C ALA A 25 8.87 1.01 -6.15
N PHE A 26 8.07 1.33 -5.13
CA PHE A 26 7.76 0.40 -4.04
C PHE A 26 7.03 -0.85 -4.55
N LEU A 27 5.97 -0.67 -5.36
CA LEU A 27 5.21 -1.78 -5.92
C LEU A 27 6.07 -2.68 -6.81
N LYS A 28 6.94 -2.10 -7.64
CA LYS A 28 7.86 -2.88 -8.48
C LYS A 28 8.80 -3.74 -7.63
N ALA A 29 9.37 -3.18 -6.56
CA ALA A 29 10.26 -3.92 -5.67
C ALA A 29 9.51 -5.01 -4.88
N LEU A 30 8.31 -4.70 -4.36
CA LEU A 30 7.40 -5.65 -3.74
C LEU A 30 7.07 -6.82 -4.68
N HIS A 31 6.72 -6.51 -5.93
CA HIS A 31 6.43 -7.51 -6.95
C HIS A 31 7.68 -8.29 -7.37
N ASN A 32 8.90 -7.87 -7.07
CA ASN A 32 10.04 -8.76 -7.31
C ASN A 32 10.27 -9.69 -6.11
N ALA A 33 10.06 -9.20 -4.89
CA ALA A 33 10.34 -9.91 -3.65
C ALA A 33 9.26 -10.92 -3.21
N ARG A 34 8.03 -10.82 -3.74
CA ARG A 34 6.89 -11.61 -3.25
C ARG A 34 7.14 -13.14 -3.28
N PRO A 35 6.86 -13.87 -2.18
CA PRO A 35 6.83 -15.33 -2.18
C PRO A 35 5.51 -15.88 -2.71
N ILE A 36 4.51 -15.01 -2.93
CA ILE A 36 3.14 -15.38 -3.34
C ILE A 36 2.64 -14.46 -4.46
N ARG A 37 1.84 -15.01 -5.38
CA ARG A 37 1.24 -14.24 -6.47
C ARG A 37 0.29 -13.17 -5.91
N ILE A 38 0.58 -11.91 -6.21
CA ILE A 38 -0.29 -10.78 -5.88
C ILE A 38 -1.38 -10.69 -6.96
N THR A 39 -2.64 -10.92 -6.60
CA THR A 39 -3.79 -10.80 -7.53
C THR A 39 -4.54 -9.49 -7.35
N ARG A 40 -4.50 -8.90 -6.14
CA ARG A 40 -5.18 -7.64 -5.82
C ARG A 40 -4.41 -6.85 -4.77
N ILE A 41 -4.38 -5.53 -4.94
CA ILE A 41 -3.87 -4.57 -3.96
C ILE A 41 -4.99 -3.64 -3.53
N LEU A 42 -5.02 -3.34 -2.23
CA LEU A 42 -5.95 -2.41 -1.61
C LEU A 42 -5.15 -1.25 -1.00
N THR A 43 -5.41 -0.02 -1.44
CA THR A 43 -4.76 1.19 -0.92
C THR A 43 -5.80 2.22 -0.44
N ASN A 44 -5.35 3.24 0.29
CA ASN A 44 -6.19 4.39 0.60
C ASN A 44 -6.27 5.36 -0.59
N ASN A 45 -7.07 6.42 -0.45
CA ASN A 45 -7.23 7.45 -1.49
C ASN A 45 -6.10 8.51 -1.46
N GLY A 46 -4.88 8.12 -1.06
CA GLY A 46 -3.72 9.00 -1.04
C GLY A 46 -3.27 9.34 -2.47
N LYS A 47 -2.79 10.57 -2.67
CA LYS A 47 -2.31 11.08 -3.97
C LYS A 47 -1.14 10.27 -4.55
N GLU A 48 -0.47 9.48 -3.72
CA GLU A 48 0.59 8.57 -4.13
C GLU A 48 0.06 7.27 -4.79
N PHE A 49 -1.23 6.96 -4.63
CA PHE A 49 -1.84 5.75 -5.17
C PHE A 49 -2.91 6.04 -6.23
N THR A 50 -3.50 7.23 -6.22
CA THR A 50 -4.62 7.58 -7.10
C THR A 50 -4.70 9.08 -7.38
N ASP A 51 -5.27 9.43 -8.53
CA ASP A 51 -5.70 10.79 -8.90
C ASP A 51 -7.11 11.14 -8.34
N ARG A 52 -7.83 10.14 -7.81
CA ARG A 52 -9.17 10.31 -7.23
C ARG A 52 -9.07 10.73 -5.75
N LEU A 53 -9.05 12.05 -5.51
CA LEU A 53 -9.05 12.62 -4.16
C LEU A 53 -10.47 12.87 -3.63
N PHE A 54 -10.71 12.51 -2.36
CA PHE A 54 -11.79 12.92 -1.42
C PHE A 54 -13.26 13.12 -1.86
N ALA A 55 -13.63 12.97 -3.14
CA ALA A 55 -14.96 13.30 -3.66
C ALA A 55 -15.71 12.12 -4.30
N SER A 56 -15.00 11.10 -4.80
CA SER A 56 -15.65 9.97 -5.46
C SER A 56 -15.95 8.83 -4.48
N ARG A 57 -17.19 8.31 -4.50
CA ARG A 57 -17.55 7.04 -3.86
C ARG A 57 -17.07 5.82 -4.65
N GLU A 58 -16.48 6.03 -5.83
CA GLU A 58 -15.97 4.95 -6.67
C GLU A 58 -14.79 4.27 -6.00
N ARG A 59 -14.83 2.94 -6.03
CA ARG A 59 -13.79 2.08 -5.44
C ARG A 59 -12.73 1.64 -6.45
N ASN A 60 -12.97 1.94 -7.72
CA ASN A 60 -12.10 1.58 -8.81
C ASN A 60 -11.10 2.71 -9.07
N PRO A 61 -9.83 2.38 -9.32
CA PRO A 61 -8.86 3.34 -9.83
C PRO A 61 -9.32 3.97 -11.14
N SER A 62 -8.77 5.13 -11.52
CA SER A 62 -9.01 5.72 -12.83
C SER A 62 -8.34 4.91 -13.95
N GLY A 63 -7.24 4.21 -13.64
CA GLY A 63 -6.40 3.54 -14.63
C GLY A 63 -5.30 4.43 -15.20
N ASN A 64 -5.41 5.76 -15.02
CA ASN A 64 -4.48 6.74 -15.59
C ASN A 64 -3.32 7.04 -14.65
N HIS A 65 -3.51 6.84 -13.35
CA HIS A 65 -2.47 7.10 -12.37
C HIS A 65 -1.31 6.10 -12.55
N GLN A 66 -0.05 6.54 -12.42
CA GLN A 66 1.12 5.69 -12.70
C GLN A 66 1.19 4.41 -11.84
N PHE A 67 0.56 4.42 -10.67
CA PHE A 67 0.41 3.25 -9.81
C PHE A 67 -0.60 2.25 -10.40
N ASP A 68 -1.70 2.74 -10.96
CA ASP A 68 -2.72 1.93 -11.65
C ASP A 68 -2.14 1.28 -12.90
N GLN A 69 -1.39 2.05 -13.68
CA GLN A 69 -0.69 1.55 -14.88
C GLN A 69 0.26 0.40 -14.52
N LEU A 70 1.06 0.53 -13.45
CA LEU A 70 1.92 -0.56 -13.01
C LEU A 70 1.10 -1.77 -12.55
N CYS A 71 -0.01 -1.55 -11.84
CA CYS A 71 -0.89 -2.65 -11.45
C CYS A 71 -1.42 -3.39 -12.68
N GLN A 72 -1.84 -2.67 -13.73
CA GLN A 72 -2.29 -3.25 -14.98
C GLN A 72 -1.19 -4.01 -15.71
N GLU A 73 0.01 -3.42 -15.86
CA GLU A 73 1.20 -4.05 -16.44
C GLU A 73 1.53 -5.39 -15.75
N LEU A 74 1.33 -5.46 -14.43
CA LEU A 74 1.61 -6.65 -13.62
C LEU A 74 0.41 -7.61 -13.48
N GLY A 75 -0.74 -7.31 -14.09
CA GLY A 75 -1.96 -8.11 -13.96
C GLY A 75 -2.55 -8.13 -12.55
N ILE A 76 -2.34 -7.06 -11.77
CA ILE A 76 -2.80 -6.88 -10.41
C ILE A 76 -4.04 -5.99 -10.41
N GLY A 77 -5.14 -6.46 -9.82
CA GLY A 77 -6.31 -5.62 -9.60
C GLY A 77 -6.03 -4.56 -8.52
N HIS A 78 -6.12 -3.27 -8.84
CA HIS A 78 -6.04 -2.21 -7.84
C HIS A 78 -7.44 -1.80 -7.35
N ARG A 79 -7.60 -1.64 -6.03
CA ARG A 79 -8.84 -1.17 -5.38
C ARG A 79 -8.53 -0.12 -4.33
N LEU A 80 -9.44 0.83 -4.19
CA LEU A 80 -9.37 1.87 -3.16
C LEU A 80 -10.26 1.52 -1.97
N THR A 81 -9.81 1.86 -0.75
CA THR A 81 -10.66 1.82 0.44
C THR A 81 -11.79 2.84 0.33
N ARG A 82 -12.91 2.59 1.01
CA ARG A 82 -13.97 3.59 1.07
C ARG A 82 -13.46 4.80 1.87
N PRO A 83 -13.76 6.04 1.43
CA PRO A 83 -13.48 7.22 2.24
C PRO A 83 -14.03 7.03 3.66
N ARG A 84 -13.24 7.44 4.67
CA ARG A 84 -13.61 7.38 6.10
C ARG A 84 -13.89 5.98 6.67
N THR A 85 -13.36 4.91 6.07
CA THR A 85 -13.37 3.56 6.69
C THR A 85 -12.00 3.18 7.27
N ALA A 86 -11.73 3.64 8.50
CA ALA A 86 -10.49 3.34 9.23
C ALA A 86 -10.22 1.83 9.36
N GLN A 87 -11.26 1.02 9.54
CA GLN A 87 -11.14 -0.44 9.73
C GLN A 87 -10.42 -1.18 8.61
N THR A 88 -10.49 -0.71 7.36
CA THR A 88 -9.90 -1.43 6.21
C THR A 88 -8.37 -1.37 6.23
N ASN A 89 -7.80 -0.34 6.86
CA ASN A 89 -6.36 -0.18 7.06
C ASN A 89 -5.87 -0.78 8.39
N GLY A 90 -6.77 -1.27 9.24
CA GLY A 90 -6.46 -1.64 10.61
C GLY A 90 -5.37 -2.73 10.77
N ILE A 91 -5.17 -3.59 9.77
CA ILE A 91 -4.07 -4.57 9.80
C ILE A 91 -2.71 -3.87 9.65
N VAL A 92 -2.57 -2.98 8.67
CA VAL A 92 -1.32 -2.24 8.43
C VAL A 92 -1.06 -1.27 9.59
N GLU A 93 -2.10 -0.59 10.07
CA GLU A 93 -1.99 0.35 11.19
C GLU A 93 -1.57 -0.36 12.48
N ARG A 94 -2.16 -1.52 12.80
CA ARG A 94 -1.72 -2.31 13.97
C ARG A 94 -0.28 -2.79 13.84
N PHE A 95 0.13 -3.21 12.65
CA PHE A 95 1.51 -3.65 12.43
C PHE A 95 2.50 -2.49 12.58
N ASN A 96 2.18 -1.31 12.05
CA ASN A 96 2.96 -0.09 12.25
C ASN A 96 3.08 0.26 13.75
N GLY A 97 1.97 0.18 14.50
CA GLY A 97 1.99 0.40 15.95
C GLY A 97 2.94 -0.57 16.66
N ARG A 98 2.87 -1.86 16.32
CA ARG A 98 3.75 -2.88 16.91
C ARG A 98 5.23 -2.63 16.58
N ILE A 99 5.56 -2.25 15.35
CA ILE A 99 6.94 -1.84 14.98
C ILE A 99 7.37 -0.66 15.84
N ALA A 100 6.53 0.37 15.97
CA ALA A 100 6.87 1.56 16.75
C ALA A 100 7.15 1.21 18.22
N ASP A 101 6.37 0.31 18.82
CA ASP A 101 6.58 -0.12 20.21
C ASP A 101 7.87 -0.92 20.39
N VAL A 102 8.20 -1.80 19.43
CA VAL A 102 9.47 -2.54 19.44
C VAL A 102 10.67 -1.59 19.29
N LEU A 103 10.57 -0.60 18.40
CA LEU A 103 11.63 0.39 18.23
C LEU A 103 11.84 1.21 19.51
N LYS A 104 10.77 1.62 20.20
CA LYS A 104 10.87 2.34 21.49
C LYS A 104 11.58 1.53 22.59
N THR A 105 11.44 0.21 22.57
CA THR A 105 12.05 -0.69 23.57
C THR A 105 13.46 -1.14 23.21
N THR A 106 13.86 -0.98 21.93
CA THR A 106 15.18 -1.41 21.42
C THR A 106 16.12 -0.22 21.16
N SER A 107 15.62 1.02 21.20
CA SER A 107 16.47 2.21 21.30
C SER A 107 17.17 2.22 22.66
N ILE A 108 18.34 1.57 22.73
CA ILE A 108 19.32 1.75 23.79
C ILE A 108 19.73 3.23 23.79
N GLN A 109 19.77 3.82 24.99
CA GLN A 109 20.26 5.18 25.24
C GLN A 109 21.68 5.39 24.72
#